data_AF-A0A2N2G971-F1
#
_entry.id   AF-A0A2N2G971-F1
#
_cell.length_a   1.000
_cell.length_b   1.000
_cell.length_c   1.000
_cell.angle_alpha   90.00
_cell.angle_beta   90.00
_cell.angle_gamma   90.00
#
_symmetry.space_group_name_H-M   'P 1'
#
loop_
_entity.id
_entity.type
_entity.pdbx_description
1 polymer ?
#
loop_
_entity_poly.entity_id
_entity_poly.type
_entity_poly.pdbx_seq_one_letter_code
_entity_poly.pdbx_strand_id
1 'polypeptide(L)'
;MATSYSWHPGTDRVTEPGIIPIPLLPDEIMSSWLTRAALFQGCDPLVLTGVLWPKWRAWTRDIDRGLDHERLIELSSVSGIDPKILRAACLRSILSAVISGSPDDLATWPWILALGTRNRKRLGGLQYCPICLAEDAKPYFRIQWRLAWHTCCDFHPTRLLDKCNRCGAPITPHCLSATDSDIVICAACKCDLRNTTASSLSKDALQFQRAADRTVKYRQGQYGTMNLSSVEWFTLSRHFMMILRKASSGKSEKLLAMLNMLGVGIETLKPTLTGLAFEMLPVSERSMLLESVWQIIQAEADRYLDAVSCSFLAKSSLGNGRHPVPSCIERICHAGLNPGVHHRRKKRVVIRKNRSKQAVLRMWARLQRKTQVSTK
;
A
#
# COMPACT_ATOMS: atom_id res chain seq x y z
N MET A 1 -40.78 -21.10 -47.88
CA MET A 1 -39.43 -20.47 -47.83
C MET A 1 -39.45 -19.31 -48.80
N ALA A 2 -39.33 -18.07 -48.30
CA ALA A 2 -39.10 -16.91 -49.16
C ALA A 2 -37.59 -16.63 -49.15
N THR A 3 -36.95 -16.81 -50.29
CA THR A 3 -35.53 -16.55 -50.54
C THR A 3 -35.28 -15.06 -50.61
N SER A 4 -34.36 -14.55 -49.78
CA SER A 4 -33.85 -13.19 -49.89
C SER A 4 -33.09 -13.03 -51.21
N TYR A 5 -33.57 -12.16 -52.09
CA TYR A 5 -32.87 -11.76 -53.30
C TYR A 5 -31.69 -10.83 -52.93
N SER A 6 -30.46 -11.31 -53.09
CA SER A 6 -29.22 -10.53 -52.95
C SER A 6 -28.27 -10.92 -54.07
N TRP A 7 -28.10 -10.05 -55.07
CA TRP A 7 -27.32 -10.34 -56.29
C TRP A 7 -25.80 -10.08 -56.13
N HIS A 8 -25.39 -9.51 -55.02
CA HIS A 8 -24.01 -9.49 -54.54
C HIS A 8 -24.01 -9.91 -53.06
N PRO A 9 -22.93 -10.50 -52.53
CA PRO A 9 -22.79 -10.61 -51.08
C PRO A 9 -22.64 -9.18 -50.55
N GLY A 10 -23.68 -8.64 -49.92
CA GLY A 10 -23.55 -7.39 -49.16
C GLY A 10 -22.56 -7.55 -48.01
N THR A 11 -22.09 -6.44 -47.47
CA THR A 11 -21.25 -6.44 -46.26
C THR A 11 -22.12 -6.70 -45.03
N ASP A 12 -21.80 -7.75 -44.27
CA ASP A 12 -22.38 -7.98 -42.95
C ASP A 12 -21.97 -6.90 -41.93
N ARG A 13 -22.79 -6.74 -40.89
CA ARG A 13 -22.57 -5.77 -39.81
C ARG A 13 -21.22 -6.02 -39.13
N VAL A 14 -20.31 -5.05 -39.19
CA VAL A 14 -19.11 -5.02 -38.33
C VAL A 14 -19.57 -4.68 -36.92
N THR A 15 -19.69 -5.67 -36.04
CA THR A 15 -19.69 -5.40 -34.59
C THR A 15 -18.29 -4.96 -34.23
N GLU A 16 -18.05 -3.64 -34.13
CA GLU A 16 -16.72 -3.14 -33.77
C GLU A 16 -16.33 -3.65 -32.38
N PRO A 17 -15.26 -4.47 -32.27
CA PRO A 17 -14.59 -4.64 -30.99
C PRO A 17 -14.20 -3.23 -30.52
N GLY A 18 -14.36 -2.91 -29.24
CA GLY A 18 -13.96 -1.60 -28.72
C GLY A 18 -12.54 -1.23 -29.20
N ILE A 19 -12.32 0.06 -29.48
CA ILE A 19 -11.06 0.63 -30.01
C ILE A 19 -9.82 0.09 -29.27
N ILE A 20 -9.98 -0.28 -27.99
CA ILE A 20 -8.95 -0.94 -27.18
C ILE A 20 -9.35 -2.40 -26.87
N PRO A 21 -9.02 -3.37 -27.75
CA PRO A 21 -9.50 -4.75 -27.63
C PRO A 21 -8.59 -5.59 -26.71
N ILE A 22 -8.23 -5.07 -25.52
CA ILE A 22 -7.48 -5.82 -24.52
C ILE A 22 -8.34 -6.13 -23.28
N PRO A 23 -8.36 -7.39 -22.81
CA PRO A 23 -9.14 -7.74 -21.63
C PRO A 23 -8.50 -7.13 -20.38
N LEU A 24 -9.34 -6.68 -19.45
CA LEU A 24 -8.95 -6.45 -18.07
C LEU A 24 -8.77 -7.80 -17.37
N LEU A 25 -7.57 -8.05 -16.83
CA LEU A 25 -7.27 -9.32 -16.19
C LEU A 25 -7.78 -9.38 -14.74
N PRO A 26 -7.96 -10.59 -14.18
CA PRO A 26 -8.36 -10.76 -12.78
C PRO A 26 -7.42 -10.02 -11.82
N ASP A 27 -7.99 -9.20 -10.95
CA ASP A 27 -7.28 -8.33 -10.01
C ASP A 27 -6.22 -7.43 -10.64
N GLU A 28 -6.33 -7.10 -11.93
CA GLU A 28 -5.44 -6.13 -12.55
C GLU A 28 -5.76 -4.70 -12.08
N ILE A 29 -4.72 -3.97 -11.65
CA ILE A 29 -4.89 -2.58 -11.23
C ILE A 29 -5.05 -1.65 -12.43
N MET A 30 -5.88 -0.61 -12.32
CA MET A 30 -6.18 0.35 -13.40
C MET A 30 -4.94 0.88 -14.13
N SER A 31 -3.90 1.28 -13.42
CA SER A 31 -2.65 1.75 -14.04
C SER A 31 -1.88 0.69 -14.82
N SER A 32 -1.99 -0.60 -14.44
CA SER A 32 -1.45 -1.72 -15.21
C SER A 32 -2.18 -1.86 -16.53
N TRP A 33 -3.51 -1.93 -16.46
CA TRP A 33 -4.34 -2.15 -17.63
C TRP A 33 -4.19 -1.01 -18.65
N LEU A 34 -4.20 0.25 -18.21
CA LEU A 34 -3.95 1.40 -19.10
C LEU A 34 -2.54 1.38 -19.73
N THR A 35 -1.54 0.89 -19.00
CA THR A 35 -0.19 0.76 -19.56
C THR A 35 -0.16 -0.32 -20.63
N ARG A 36 -0.71 -1.50 -20.35
CA ARG A 36 -0.81 -2.59 -21.32
C ARG A 36 -1.64 -2.22 -22.55
N ALA A 37 -2.75 -1.51 -22.35
CA ALA A 37 -3.57 -0.98 -23.44
C ALA A 37 -2.73 -0.09 -24.36
N ALA A 38 -1.93 0.80 -23.79
CA ALA A 38 -1.11 1.72 -24.57
C ALA A 38 -0.03 0.97 -25.37
N LEU A 39 0.68 0.06 -24.71
CA LEU A 39 1.73 -0.75 -25.36
C LEU A 39 1.13 -1.64 -26.47
N PHE A 40 -0.05 -2.22 -26.24
CA PHE A 40 -0.75 -3.00 -27.26
C PHE A 40 -1.14 -2.14 -28.49
N GLN A 41 -1.54 -0.89 -28.27
CA GLN A 41 -1.84 0.07 -29.34
C GLN A 41 -0.57 0.68 -29.96
N GLY A 42 0.62 0.25 -29.56
CA GLY A 42 1.88 0.78 -30.07
C GLY A 42 2.13 2.24 -29.68
N CYS A 43 1.62 2.69 -28.54
CA CYS A 43 1.80 4.06 -28.06
C CYS A 43 2.25 4.11 -26.59
N ASP A 44 2.79 5.26 -26.18
CA ASP A 44 3.17 5.48 -24.79
C ASP A 44 1.92 5.58 -23.90
N PRO A 45 1.95 5.13 -22.62
CA PRO A 45 0.85 5.31 -21.69
C PRO A 45 0.42 6.77 -21.54
N LEU A 46 1.35 7.71 -21.68
CA LEU A 46 1.04 9.13 -21.69
C LEU A 46 0.18 9.53 -22.90
N VAL A 47 0.50 9.02 -24.09
CA VAL A 47 -0.23 9.30 -25.33
C VAL A 47 -1.64 8.73 -25.24
N LEU A 48 -1.80 7.46 -24.87
CA LEU A 48 -3.12 6.85 -24.72
C LEU A 48 -4.02 7.67 -23.79
N THR A 49 -3.54 7.97 -22.57
CA THR A 49 -4.35 8.75 -21.62
C THR A 49 -4.59 10.20 -22.05
N GLY A 50 -3.72 10.78 -22.89
CA GLY A 50 -3.92 12.10 -23.47
C GLY A 50 -4.99 12.11 -24.56
N VAL A 51 -5.13 11.02 -25.32
CA VAL A 51 -6.23 10.84 -26.27
C VAL A 51 -7.55 10.60 -25.54
N LEU A 52 -7.54 9.73 -24.52
CA LEU A 52 -8.73 9.43 -23.71
C LEU A 52 -9.22 10.66 -22.95
N TRP A 53 -8.30 11.43 -22.36
CA TRP A 53 -8.62 12.55 -21.48
C TRP A 53 -7.78 13.80 -21.79
N PRO A 54 -8.05 14.52 -22.90
CA PRO A 54 -7.20 15.60 -23.40
C PRO A 54 -6.94 16.74 -22.40
N LYS A 55 -7.91 17.03 -21.53
CA LYS A 55 -7.83 18.10 -20.53
C LYS A 55 -7.31 17.63 -19.17
N TRP A 56 -6.87 16.37 -19.05
CA TRP A 56 -6.47 15.78 -17.78
C TRP A 56 -5.10 15.12 -17.82
N ARG A 57 -4.22 15.53 -16.91
CA ARG A 57 -2.88 14.95 -16.75
C ARG A 57 -2.94 13.72 -15.85
N ALA A 58 -3.54 12.63 -16.35
CA ALA A 58 -3.80 11.39 -15.61
C ALA A 58 -2.62 10.93 -14.73
N TRP A 59 -1.43 10.83 -15.33
CA TRP A 59 -0.22 10.33 -14.66
C TRP A 59 0.43 11.28 -13.63
N THR A 60 -0.14 12.47 -13.41
CA THR A 60 0.26 13.39 -12.32
C THR A 60 -0.56 13.21 -11.05
N ARG A 61 -1.53 12.28 -11.09
CA ARG A 61 -2.38 11.86 -9.99
C ARG A 61 -2.23 10.35 -9.79
N ASP A 62 -2.76 9.86 -8.69
CA ASP A 62 -2.84 8.43 -8.42
C ASP A 62 -4.14 7.86 -8.99
N ILE A 63 -4.13 7.51 -10.28
CA ILE A 63 -5.32 7.03 -10.99
C ILE A 63 -5.90 5.74 -10.38
N ASP A 64 -5.08 4.95 -9.69
CA ASP A 64 -5.51 3.74 -9.00
C ASP A 64 -6.46 4.05 -7.82
N ARG A 65 -6.50 5.30 -7.34
CA ARG A 65 -7.50 5.72 -6.33
C ARG A 65 -8.92 5.75 -6.88
N GLY A 66 -9.09 5.75 -8.19
CA GLY A 66 -10.39 5.82 -8.85
C GLY A 66 -10.46 6.94 -9.86
N LEU A 67 -11.24 6.69 -10.91
CA LEU A 67 -11.67 7.67 -11.90
C LEU A 67 -13.04 8.21 -11.49
N ASP A 68 -13.33 9.46 -11.86
CA ASP A 68 -14.69 10.01 -11.71
C ASP A 68 -15.63 9.43 -12.77
N HIS A 69 -16.92 9.74 -12.63
CA HIS A 69 -17.96 9.11 -13.42
C HIS A 69 -17.78 9.35 -14.92
N GLU A 70 -17.51 10.59 -15.33
CA GLU A 70 -17.29 10.97 -16.72
C GLU A 70 -16.16 10.17 -17.36
N ARG A 71 -14.99 10.11 -16.71
CA ARG A 71 -13.83 9.36 -17.22
C ARG A 71 -14.06 7.86 -17.29
N LEU A 72 -14.87 7.30 -16.40
CA LEU A 72 -15.25 5.89 -16.47
C LEU A 72 -16.16 5.61 -17.67
N ILE A 73 -17.09 6.51 -17.99
CA ILE A 73 -17.97 6.37 -19.15
C ILE A 73 -17.16 6.50 -20.45
N GLU A 74 -16.27 7.49 -20.54
CA GLU A 74 -15.36 7.64 -21.68
C GLU A 74 -14.47 6.41 -21.87
N LEU A 75 -13.93 5.86 -20.78
CA LEU A 75 -13.11 4.66 -20.87
C LEU A 75 -13.93 3.41 -21.25
N SER A 76 -15.16 3.33 -20.74
CA SER A 76 -16.08 2.24 -21.06
C SER A 76 -16.48 2.25 -22.53
N SER A 77 -16.76 3.41 -23.12
CA SER A 77 -17.19 3.52 -24.52
C SER A 77 -16.10 3.07 -25.50
N VAL A 78 -14.82 3.31 -25.19
CA VAL A 78 -13.69 2.91 -26.06
C VAL A 78 -13.18 1.49 -25.80
N SER A 79 -13.33 0.97 -24.59
CA SER A 79 -12.83 -0.37 -24.23
C SER A 79 -13.91 -1.46 -24.32
N GLY A 80 -15.18 -1.08 -24.31
CA GLY A 80 -16.30 -2.00 -24.17
C GLY A 80 -16.44 -2.61 -22.77
N ILE A 81 -15.64 -2.18 -21.79
CA ILE A 81 -15.66 -2.72 -20.42
C ILE A 81 -16.70 -1.97 -19.58
N ASP A 82 -17.53 -2.70 -18.84
CA ASP A 82 -18.54 -2.10 -17.96
C ASP A 82 -17.90 -1.14 -16.93
N PRO A 83 -18.45 0.07 -16.70
CA PRO A 83 -17.90 1.03 -15.75
C PRO A 83 -17.76 0.52 -14.31
N LYS A 84 -18.60 -0.43 -13.88
CA LYS A 84 -18.48 -1.08 -12.57
C LYS A 84 -17.25 -1.97 -12.50
N ILE A 85 -16.93 -2.69 -13.57
CA ILE A 85 -15.71 -3.52 -13.66
C ILE A 85 -14.47 -2.62 -13.64
N LEU A 86 -14.46 -1.53 -14.42
CA LEU A 86 -13.38 -0.53 -14.40
C LEU A 86 -13.20 0.10 -13.00
N ARG A 87 -14.30 0.36 -12.29
CA ARG A 87 -14.25 0.86 -10.91
C ARG A 87 -13.70 -0.18 -9.94
N ALA A 88 -13.97 -1.47 -10.15
CA ALA A 88 -13.44 -2.56 -9.32
C ALA A 88 -11.92 -2.73 -9.47
N ALA A 89 -11.35 -2.34 -10.61
CA ALA A 89 -9.89 -2.26 -10.83
C ALA A 89 -9.21 -1.06 -10.14
N CYS A 90 -9.93 -0.32 -9.29
CA CYS A 90 -9.44 0.79 -8.49
C CYS A 90 -9.50 0.47 -6.98
N LEU A 91 -8.80 1.27 -6.17
CA LEU A 91 -8.56 1.01 -4.74
C LEU A 91 -9.69 1.50 -3.81
N ARG A 92 -10.64 2.29 -4.32
CA ARG A 92 -11.67 2.95 -3.49
C ARG A 92 -12.58 1.94 -2.78
N SER A 93 -12.93 0.84 -3.44
CA SER A 93 -13.75 -0.24 -2.88
C SER A 93 -13.07 -0.89 -1.66
N ILE A 94 -11.77 -1.15 -1.77
CA ILE A 94 -10.96 -1.73 -0.69
C ILE A 94 -10.79 -0.73 0.46
N LEU A 95 -10.53 0.54 0.15
CA LEU A 95 -10.35 1.57 1.16
C LEU A 95 -11.58 1.71 2.08
N SER A 96 -12.78 1.57 1.53
CA SER A 96 -14.03 1.60 2.32
C SER A 96 -14.11 0.50 3.40
N ALA A 97 -13.32 -0.57 3.28
CA ALA A 97 -13.24 -1.62 4.30
C ALA A 97 -12.30 -1.26 5.44
N VAL A 98 -11.42 -0.28 5.25
CA VAL A 98 -10.27 -0.07 6.11
C VAL A 98 -10.40 1.23 6.93
N ILE A 99 -11.18 2.19 6.45
CA ILE A 99 -11.39 3.48 7.12
C ILE A 99 -12.88 3.80 7.26
N SER A 100 -13.20 4.61 8.26
CA SER A 100 -14.48 5.33 8.33
C SER A 100 -14.32 6.74 7.75
N GLY A 101 -15.33 7.22 7.02
CA GLY A 101 -15.39 8.60 6.51
C GLY A 101 -14.87 8.78 5.07
N SER A 102 -14.87 10.03 4.61
CA SER A 102 -14.47 10.36 3.24
C SER A 102 -12.95 10.39 3.07
N PRO A 103 -12.38 9.67 2.08
CA PRO A 103 -10.95 9.64 1.83
C PRO A 103 -10.44 10.83 1.00
N ASP A 104 -11.32 11.69 0.50
CA ASP A 104 -10.98 12.66 -0.55
C ASP A 104 -10.07 13.79 -0.03
N ASP A 105 -10.14 14.11 1.27
CA ASP A 105 -9.26 15.09 1.93
C ASP A 105 -7.91 14.51 2.38
N LEU A 106 -7.73 13.19 2.27
CA LEU A 106 -6.54 12.52 2.76
C LEU A 106 -5.42 12.52 1.71
N ALA A 107 -4.36 13.29 2.00
CA ALA A 107 -3.14 13.29 1.19
C ALA A 107 -2.56 11.87 1.02
N THR A 108 -2.64 11.04 2.06
CA THR A 108 -2.26 9.61 2.03
C THR A 108 -3.42 8.77 2.51
N TRP A 109 -3.88 7.85 1.67
CA TRP A 109 -4.91 6.88 2.00
C TRP A 109 -4.36 5.84 2.97
N PRO A 110 -4.92 5.69 4.18
CA PRO A 110 -4.44 4.71 5.14
C PRO A 110 -4.42 3.31 4.52
N TRP A 111 -3.33 2.59 4.76
CA TRP A 111 -3.12 1.22 4.29
C TRP A 111 -3.06 1.03 2.76
N ILE A 112 -3.00 2.12 1.99
CA ILE A 112 -2.77 2.12 0.55
C ILE A 112 -1.42 2.75 0.27
N LEU A 113 -0.58 2.11 -0.53
CA LEU A 113 0.75 2.63 -0.81
C LEU A 113 0.71 4.00 -1.46
N ALA A 114 1.53 4.91 -0.94
CA ALA A 114 1.64 6.26 -1.45
C ALA A 114 2.70 6.34 -2.56
N LEU A 115 2.30 6.90 -3.71
CA LEU A 115 3.18 7.06 -4.86
C LEU A 115 4.32 8.07 -4.64
N GLY A 116 4.13 9.05 -3.73
CA GLY A 116 5.07 10.16 -3.54
C GLY A 116 5.35 10.91 -4.85
N THR A 117 4.29 11.38 -5.51
CA THR A 117 4.35 11.95 -6.86
C THR A 117 4.88 13.38 -6.89
N ARG A 118 5.72 13.69 -7.88
CA ARG A 118 5.97 15.06 -8.36
C ARG A 118 5.85 15.04 -9.88
N ASN A 119 4.79 15.66 -10.41
CA ASN A 119 4.43 15.50 -11.82
C ASN A 119 4.28 13.98 -12.13
N ARG A 120 4.90 13.45 -13.18
CA ARG A 120 4.86 12.01 -13.51
C ARG A 120 5.89 11.15 -12.76
N LYS A 121 6.84 11.77 -12.04
CA LYS A 121 7.86 11.05 -11.27
C LYS A 121 7.24 10.50 -9.99
N ARG A 122 7.50 9.22 -9.68
CA ARG A 122 7.04 8.53 -8.47
C ARG A 122 8.24 8.14 -7.61
N LEU A 123 8.02 8.09 -6.30
CA LEU A 123 9.01 7.65 -5.31
C LEU A 123 8.85 6.16 -4.94
N GLY A 124 7.84 5.51 -5.48
CA GLY A 124 7.45 4.14 -5.16
C GLY A 124 5.95 4.00 -5.35
N GLY A 125 5.34 3.14 -4.54
CA GLY A 125 3.91 2.97 -4.48
C GLY A 125 3.37 1.83 -5.33
N LEU A 126 4.21 1.15 -6.10
CA LEU A 126 3.89 -0.10 -6.80
C LEU A 126 4.92 -1.17 -6.42
N GLN A 127 4.48 -2.42 -6.37
CA GLN A 127 5.29 -3.58 -6.03
C GLN A 127 5.03 -4.70 -7.04
N TYR A 128 5.84 -5.76 -6.98
CA TYR A 128 5.65 -6.95 -7.81
C TYR A 128 6.26 -8.20 -7.18
N CYS A 129 5.76 -9.35 -7.63
CA CYS A 129 6.45 -10.62 -7.51
C CYS A 129 7.10 -10.93 -8.88
N PRO A 130 8.43 -11.10 -8.96
CA PRO A 130 9.12 -11.41 -10.21
C PRO A 130 8.70 -12.78 -10.78
N ILE A 131 8.36 -13.73 -9.90
CA ILE A 131 7.96 -15.08 -10.30
C ILE A 131 6.54 -15.05 -10.89
N CYS A 132 5.60 -14.33 -10.27
CA CYS A 132 4.28 -14.11 -10.89
C CYS A 132 4.41 -13.48 -12.28
N LEU A 133 5.23 -12.43 -12.43
CA LEU A 133 5.42 -11.80 -13.74
C LEU A 133 6.06 -12.75 -14.77
N ALA A 134 6.83 -13.75 -14.35
CA ALA A 134 7.43 -14.74 -15.24
C ALA A 134 6.45 -15.86 -15.64
N GLU A 135 5.58 -16.28 -14.71
CA GLU A 135 4.58 -17.32 -14.93
C GLU A 135 3.31 -16.81 -15.63
N ASP A 136 2.98 -15.52 -15.48
CA ASP A 136 1.84 -14.91 -16.13
C ASP A 136 1.98 -14.97 -17.66
N ALA A 137 1.05 -15.65 -18.34
CA ALA A 137 1.00 -15.68 -19.80
C ALA A 137 0.92 -14.27 -20.43
N LYS A 138 0.29 -13.33 -19.71
CA LYS A 138 0.31 -11.89 -20.01
C LYS A 138 0.60 -11.15 -18.71
N PRO A 139 1.87 -10.75 -18.45
CA PRO A 139 2.25 -10.13 -17.19
C PRO A 139 1.45 -8.86 -16.88
N TYR A 140 1.13 -8.64 -15.61
CA TYR A 140 0.39 -7.46 -15.15
C TYR A 140 0.63 -7.17 -13.68
N PHE A 141 0.32 -5.93 -13.27
CA PHE A 141 0.38 -5.54 -11.87
C PHE A 141 -0.98 -5.74 -11.19
N ARG A 142 -0.95 -6.38 -10.03
CA ARG A 142 -2.14 -6.78 -9.27
C ARG A 142 -2.59 -5.68 -8.29
N ILE A 143 -3.88 -5.62 -8.00
CA ILE A 143 -4.47 -4.67 -7.03
C ILE A 143 -3.83 -4.82 -5.65
N GLN A 144 -3.62 -6.06 -5.21
CA GLN A 144 -3.03 -6.39 -3.90
C GLN A 144 -1.64 -5.75 -3.73
N TRP A 145 -0.88 -5.59 -4.82
CA TRP A 145 0.45 -4.99 -4.78
C TRP A 145 0.45 -3.47 -4.51
N ARG A 146 -0.72 -2.84 -4.48
CA ARG A 146 -0.93 -1.44 -4.02
C ARG A 146 -1.35 -1.36 -2.54
N LEU A 147 -1.61 -2.49 -1.88
CA LEU A 147 -2.04 -2.52 -0.47
C LEU A 147 -0.81 -2.52 0.44
N ALA A 148 -0.79 -1.65 1.44
CA ALA A 148 0.41 -1.44 2.26
C ALA A 148 0.72 -2.62 3.20
N TRP A 149 -0.28 -3.43 3.55
CA TRP A 149 -0.11 -4.67 4.31
C TRP A 149 0.39 -5.84 3.45
N HIS A 150 0.31 -5.72 2.13
CA HIS A 150 0.93 -6.69 1.22
C HIS A 150 2.44 -6.45 1.16
N THR A 151 3.18 -7.43 1.64
CA THR A 151 4.65 -7.45 1.62
C THR A 151 5.21 -8.78 1.10
N CYS A 152 4.38 -9.82 1.06
CA CYS A 152 4.72 -11.14 0.55
C CYS A 152 3.88 -11.45 -0.68
N CYS A 153 4.40 -12.28 -1.57
CA CYS A 153 3.58 -12.84 -2.65
C CYS A 153 2.60 -13.88 -2.08
N ASP A 154 1.37 -13.88 -2.58
CA ASP A 154 0.34 -14.84 -2.16
C ASP A 154 0.58 -16.25 -2.70
N PHE A 155 1.27 -16.36 -3.83
CA PHE A 155 1.49 -17.61 -4.56
C PHE A 155 2.89 -18.19 -4.33
N HIS A 156 3.89 -17.32 -4.21
CA HIS A 156 5.30 -17.73 -4.12
C HIS A 156 5.88 -17.41 -2.74
N PRO A 157 6.80 -18.23 -2.21
CA PRO A 157 7.45 -18.00 -0.92
C PRO A 157 8.53 -16.91 -1.00
N THR A 158 8.18 -15.74 -1.52
CA THR A 158 9.06 -14.58 -1.64
C THR A 158 8.40 -13.31 -1.10
N ARG A 159 9.23 -12.42 -0.58
CA ARG A 159 8.85 -11.02 -0.35
C ARG A 159 8.67 -10.30 -1.70
N LEU A 160 7.71 -9.39 -1.77
CA LEU A 160 7.50 -8.52 -2.92
C LEU A 160 8.68 -7.54 -3.07
N LEU A 161 8.90 -7.07 -4.29
CA LEU A 161 9.88 -6.04 -4.62
C LEU A 161 9.16 -4.74 -4.98
N ASP A 162 9.69 -3.58 -4.55
CA ASP A 162 9.14 -2.25 -4.83
C ASP A 162 10.06 -1.37 -5.67
N LYS A 163 11.16 -1.96 -6.15
CA LYS A 163 12.20 -1.32 -6.97
C LYS A 163 12.76 -2.30 -7.99
N CYS A 164 13.33 -1.75 -9.05
CA CYS A 164 14.15 -2.52 -9.99
C CYS A 164 15.39 -3.06 -9.25
N ASN A 165 15.67 -4.35 -9.39
CA ASN A 165 16.81 -5.01 -8.76
C ASN A 165 18.16 -4.54 -9.32
N ARG A 166 18.19 -4.05 -10.58
CA ARG A 166 19.42 -3.64 -11.27
C ARG A 166 19.79 -2.19 -10.99
N CYS A 167 18.83 -1.26 -11.11
CA CYS A 167 19.10 0.18 -10.98
C CYS A 167 18.54 0.83 -9.71
N GLY A 168 17.72 0.11 -8.94
CA GLY A 168 17.08 0.63 -7.73
C GLY A 168 15.99 1.67 -7.97
N ALA A 169 15.62 1.94 -9.24
CA ALA A 169 14.56 2.87 -9.57
C ALA A 169 13.18 2.34 -9.11
N PRO A 170 12.25 3.23 -8.73
CA PRO A 170 10.86 2.87 -8.46
C PRO A 170 10.20 2.20 -9.67
N ILE A 171 9.23 1.32 -9.42
CA ILE A 171 8.47 0.67 -10.49
C ILE A 171 7.43 1.65 -11.05
N THR A 172 7.62 2.06 -12.31
CA THR A 172 6.83 3.09 -12.99
C THR A 172 6.47 2.66 -14.42
N PRO A 173 5.59 1.66 -14.59
CA PRO A 173 5.20 1.15 -15.91
C PRO A 173 4.54 2.23 -16.78
N HIS A 174 3.89 3.23 -16.17
CA HIS A 174 3.31 4.38 -16.86
C HIS A 174 4.34 5.32 -17.54
N CYS A 175 5.63 5.10 -17.31
CA CYS A 175 6.73 5.81 -17.96
C CYS A 175 7.38 5.01 -19.11
N LEU A 176 6.86 3.83 -19.44
CA LEU A 176 7.33 3.06 -20.59
C LEU A 176 7.02 3.77 -21.90
N SER A 177 7.79 3.45 -22.94
CA SER A 177 7.52 3.86 -24.32
C SER A 177 6.95 2.71 -25.14
N ALA A 178 6.30 3.02 -26.26
CA ALA A 178 5.80 2.03 -27.22
C ALA A 178 6.83 0.95 -27.59
N THR A 179 8.11 1.35 -27.69
CA THR A 179 9.23 0.46 -28.04
C THR A 179 9.65 -0.51 -26.94
N ASP A 180 9.24 -0.30 -25.68
CA ASP A 180 9.57 -1.21 -24.59
C ASP A 180 8.80 -2.53 -24.68
N SER A 181 7.69 -2.56 -25.44
CA SER A 181 6.85 -3.73 -25.81
C SER A 181 6.17 -4.51 -24.68
N ASP A 182 6.68 -4.48 -23.44
CA ASP A 182 6.14 -5.22 -22.31
C ASP A 182 6.18 -4.41 -21.00
N ILE A 183 5.17 -4.60 -20.16
CA ILE A 183 5.01 -3.92 -18.87
C ILE A 183 6.05 -4.39 -17.82
N VAL A 184 6.70 -5.54 -18.05
CA VAL A 184 7.76 -6.08 -17.17
C VAL A 184 9.11 -5.39 -17.33
N ILE A 185 9.23 -4.43 -18.26
CA ILE A 185 10.47 -3.70 -18.48
C ILE A 185 10.62 -2.58 -17.44
N CYS A 186 11.82 -2.41 -16.90
CA CYS A 186 12.13 -1.26 -16.06
C CYS A 186 12.18 0.02 -16.91
N ALA A 187 11.26 0.95 -16.69
CA ALA A 187 11.23 2.23 -17.43
C ALA A 187 12.53 3.06 -17.34
N ALA A 188 13.37 2.84 -16.33
CA ALA A 188 14.62 3.58 -16.12
C ALA A 188 15.85 2.94 -16.80
N CYS A 189 16.09 1.64 -16.61
CA CYS A 189 17.30 0.97 -17.11
C CYS A 189 17.02 -0.12 -18.16
N LYS A 190 15.75 -0.33 -18.52
CA LYS A 190 15.28 -1.27 -19.54
C LYS A 190 15.59 -2.74 -19.26
N CYS A 191 16.03 -3.09 -18.05
CA CYS A 191 16.15 -4.49 -17.68
C CYS A 191 14.77 -5.12 -17.43
N ASP A 192 14.69 -6.42 -17.64
CA ASP A 192 13.52 -7.22 -17.33
C ASP A 192 13.37 -7.41 -15.81
N LEU A 193 12.20 -7.07 -15.26
CA LEU A 193 11.89 -7.20 -13.83
C LEU A 193 11.74 -8.65 -13.37
N ARG A 194 11.54 -9.60 -14.29
CA ARG A 194 11.44 -11.04 -14.00
C ARG A 194 12.78 -11.64 -13.58
N ASN A 195 13.88 -11.05 -14.03
CA ASN A 195 15.24 -11.57 -13.86
C ASN A 195 15.81 -11.22 -12.47
N THR A 196 15.24 -11.81 -11.42
CA THR A 196 15.71 -11.63 -10.05
C THR A 196 15.46 -12.87 -9.20
N THR A 197 16.31 -13.07 -8.19
CA THR A 197 16.14 -14.15 -7.23
C THR A 197 15.05 -13.86 -6.21
N ALA A 198 14.44 -14.92 -5.68
CA ALA A 198 13.51 -14.83 -4.57
C ALA A 198 14.14 -14.13 -3.36
N SER A 199 13.35 -13.30 -2.67
CA SER A 199 13.74 -12.62 -1.44
C SER A 199 13.11 -13.31 -0.23
N SER A 200 13.85 -13.45 0.86
CA SER A 200 13.32 -14.02 2.10
C SER A 200 12.09 -13.25 2.60
N LEU A 201 11.06 -14.01 3.02
CA LEU A 201 9.85 -13.48 3.63
C LEU A 201 9.82 -13.74 5.13
N SER A 202 8.98 -12.98 5.84
CA SER A 202 8.63 -13.24 7.23
C SER A 202 7.30 -14.00 7.29
N LYS A 203 7.29 -15.13 7.99
CA LYS A 203 6.07 -15.94 8.17
C LYS A 203 4.98 -15.14 8.90
N ASP A 204 5.34 -14.41 9.94
CA ASP A 204 4.42 -13.58 10.71
C ASP A 204 3.86 -12.42 9.89
N ALA A 205 4.69 -11.76 9.06
CA ALA A 205 4.20 -10.74 8.14
C ALA A 205 3.20 -11.31 7.10
N LEU A 206 3.45 -12.52 6.59
CA LEU A 206 2.51 -13.22 5.71
C LEU A 206 1.21 -13.60 6.43
N GLN A 207 1.28 -14.02 7.70
CA GLN A 207 0.08 -14.31 8.50
C GLN A 207 -0.74 -13.05 8.78
N PHE A 208 -0.08 -11.92 9.09
CA PHE A 208 -0.75 -10.63 9.16
C PHE A 208 -1.45 -10.29 7.83
N GLN A 209 -0.76 -10.44 6.70
CA GLN A 209 -1.31 -10.18 5.37
C GLN A 209 -2.58 -10.99 5.13
N ARG A 210 -2.53 -12.30 5.38
CA ARG A 210 -3.69 -13.20 5.26
C ARG A 210 -4.83 -12.86 6.22
N ALA A 211 -4.52 -12.42 7.44
CA ALA A 211 -5.53 -11.95 8.40
C ALA A 211 -6.18 -10.65 7.92
N ALA A 212 -5.41 -9.69 7.42
CA ALA A 212 -5.90 -8.45 6.85
C ALA A 212 -6.80 -8.70 5.61
N ASP A 213 -6.42 -9.60 4.73
CA ASP A 213 -7.22 -9.96 3.54
C ASP A 213 -8.56 -10.59 3.93
N ARG A 214 -8.56 -11.51 4.91
CA ARG A 214 -9.81 -12.06 5.47
C ARG A 214 -10.66 -10.97 6.11
N THR A 215 -10.05 -10.05 6.85
CA THR A 215 -10.75 -8.93 7.49
C THR A 215 -11.43 -8.02 6.46
N VAL A 216 -10.78 -7.72 5.34
CA VAL A 216 -11.37 -6.95 4.23
C VAL A 216 -12.51 -7.75 3.58
N LYS A 217 -12.27 -9.03 3.26
CA LYS A 217 -13.23 -9.90 2.57
C LYS A 217 -14.52 -10.09 3.35
N TYR A 218 -14.42 -10.38 4.65
CA TYR A 218 -15.58 -10.68 5.50
C TYR A 218 -16.10 -9.45 6.27
N ARG A 219 -15.45 -8.28 6.12
CA ARG A 219 -15.78 -7.03 6.82
C ARG A 219 -15.71 -7.13 8.36
N GLN A 220 -15.01 -8.15 8.86
CA GLN A 220 -14.84 -8.44 10.28
C GLN A 220 -13.48 -9.07 10.55
N GLY A 221 -12.86 -8.73 11.68
CA GLY A 221 -11.61 -9.28 12.15
C GLY A 221 -11.70 -9.68 13.62
N GLN A 222 -10.68 -10.36 14.13
CA GLN A 222 -10.63 -10.83 15.51
C GLN A 222 -9.39 -10.32 16.25
N TYR A 223 -9.53 -10.15 17.56
CA TYR A 223 -8.43 -9.95 18.50
C TYR A 223 -8.76 -10.67 19.81
N GLY A 224 -8.12 -11.82 20.05
CA GLY A 224 -8.58 -12.78 21.05
C GLY A 224 -10.04 -13.18 20.78
N THR A 225 -10.88 -13.11 21.82
CA THR A 225 -12.32 -13.40 21.72
C THR A 225 -13.17 -12.25 21.17
N MET A 226 -12.59 -11.06 20.96
CA MET A 226 -13.33 -9.91 20.46
C MET A 226 -13.52 -9.97 18.94
N ASN A 227 -14.76 -9.86 18.50
CA ASN A 227 -15.10 -9.56 17.12
C ASN A 227 -15.05 -8.05 16.89
N LEU A 228 -14.31 -7.64 15.87
CA LEU A 228 -14.11 -6.24 15.48
C LEU A 228 -14.64 -6.05 14.06
N SER A 229 -15.22 -4.88 13.78
CA SER A 229 -15.41 -4.46 12.39
C SER A 229 -14.05 -4.36 11.68
N SER A 230 -14.05 -4.43 10.35
CA SER A 230 -12.81 -4.29 9.58
C SER A 230 -12.07 -2.98 9.89
N VAL A 231 -12.79 -1.86 10.04
CA VAL A 231 -12.20 -0.56 10.39
C VAL A 231 -11.54 -0.59 11.77
N GLU A 232 -12.19 -1.19 12.77
CA GLU A 232 -11.63 -1.32 14.12
C GLU A 232 -10.37 -2.18 14.13
N TRP A 233 -10.36 -3.28 13.39
CA TRP A 233 -9.19 -4.17 13.31
C TRP A 233 -7.98 -3.47 12.66
N PHE A 234 -8.19 -2.71 11.58
CA PHE A 234 -7.13 -1.91 10.97
C PHE A 234 -6.71 -0.72 11.85
N THR A 235 -7.62 -0.14 12.62
CA THR A 235 -7.32 0.92 13.60
C THR A 235 -6.46 0.37 14.74
N LEU A 236 -6.78 -0.82 15.24
CA LEU A 236 -6.00 -1.55 16.24
C LEU A 236 -4.59 -1.86 15.72
N SER A 237 -4.50 -2.43 14.52
CA SER A 237 -3.20 -2.74 13.88
C SER A 237 -2.34 -1.48 13.74
N ARG A 238 -2.96 -0.35 13.35
CA ARG A 238 -2.29 0.96 13.24
C ARG A 238 -1.79 1.46 14.60
N HIS A 239 -2.54 1.21 15.66
CA HIS A 239 -2.17 1.56 17.02
C HIS A 239 -0.93 0.78 17.48
N PHE A 240 -0.88 -0.53 17.27
CA PHE A 240 0.30 -1.33 17.58
C PHE A 240 1.54 -0.89 16.81
N MET A 241 1.40 -0.56 15.51
CA MET A 241 2.49 0.05 14.75
C MET A 241 3.00 1.34 15.38
N MET A 242 2.11 2.20 15.89
CA MET A 242 2.49 3.45 16.54
C MET A 242 3.28 3.18 17.82
N ILE A 243 2.87 2.20 18.64
CA ILE A 243 3.60 1.77 19.84
C ILE A 243 5.00 1.28 19.47
N LEU A 244 5.12 0.37 18.48
CA LEU A 244 6.41 -0.16 18.00
C LEU A 244 7.36 0.96 17.54
N ARG A 245 6.83 1.92 16.78
CA ARG A 245 7.63 3.06 16.28
C ARG A 245 8.03 4.01 17.40
N LYS A 246 7.19 4.18 18.42
CA LYS A 246 7.49 4.98 19.62
C LYS A 246 8.58 4.32 20.45
N ALA A 247 8.49 3.00 20.68
CA ALA A 247 9.50 2.23 21.41
C ALA A 247 10.86 2.29 20.71
N SER A 248 10.91 2.01 19.40
CA SER A 248 12.17 1.99 18.64
C SER A 248 12.84 3.36 18.47
N SER A 249 12.06 4.45 18.46
CA SER A 249 12.58 5.82 18.33
C SER A 249 12.94 6.45 19.66
N GLY A 250 12.18 6.13 20.71
CA GLY A 250 12.26 6.77 22.02
C GLY A 250 13.08 6.00 23.05
N LYS A 251 13.44 4.74 22.79
CA LYS A 251 14.10 3.83 23.75
C LYS A 251 13.43 3.85 25.13
N SER A 252 12.10 3.85 25.15
CA SER A 252 11.37 3.76 26.42
C SER A 252 11.50 2.34 26.95
N GLU A 253 12.29 2.16 28.01
CA GLU A 253 12.52 0.85 28.65
C GLU A 253 11.21 0.15 29.00
N LYS A 254 10.23 0.90 29.52
CA LYS A 254 8.88 0.37 29.82
C LYS A 254 8.15 -0.17 28.59
N LEU A 255 8.17 0.56 27.47
CA LEU A 255 7.56 0.09 26.23
C LEU A 255 8.31 -1.11 25.65
N LEU A 256 9.64 -1.14 25.75
CA LEU A 256 10.43 -2.28 25.30
C LEU A 256 10.17 -3.52 26.16
N ALA A 257 10.05 -3.36 27.48
CA ALA A 257 9.66 -4.43 28.40
C ALA A 257 8.26 -4.98 28.08
N MET A 258 7.27 -4.11 27.87
CA MET A 258 5.92 -4.50 27.44
C MET A 258 5.97 -5.30 26.13
N LEU A 259 6.67 -4.80 25.11
CA LEU A 259 6.77 -5.46 23.81
C LEU A 259 7.48 -6.83 23.91
N ASN A 260 8.49 -6.95 24.77
CA ASN A 260 9.18 -8.20 25.01
C ASN A 260 8.25 -9.25 25.64
N MET A 261 7.38 -8.86 26.58
CA MET A 261 6.37 -9.75 27.17
C MET A 261 5.35 -10.26 26.14
N LEU A 262 5.12 -9.48 25.08
CA LEU A 262 4.26 -9.82 23.94
C LEU A 262 4.99 -10.65 22.87
N GLY A 263 6.23 -11.05 23.11
CA GLY A 263 7.02 -11.87 22.19
C GLY A 263 7.64 -11.10 21.03
N VAL A 264 7.64 -9.76 21.07
CA VAL A 264 8.31 -8.96 20.04
C VAL A 264 9.82 -9.01 20.23
N GLY A 265 10.55 -9.39 19.18
CA GLY A 265 12.02 -9.39 19.17
C GLY A 265 12.60 -7.98 19.32
N ILE A 266 12.95 -7.59 20.54
CA ILE A 266 13.45 -6.23 20.83
C ILE A 266 14.80 -5.95 20.14
N GLU A 267 15.65 -6.96 19.99
CA GLU A 267 16.97 -6.82 19.36
C GLU A 267 16.88 -6.51 17.86
N THR A 268 15.82 -7.00 17.20
CA THR A 268 15.57 -6.76 15.78
C THR A 268 14.72 -5.51 15.53
N LEU A 269 14.10 -4.96 16.58
CA LEU A 269 13.24 -3.78 16.50
C LEU A 269 14.05 -2.50 16.21
N LYS A 270 14.17 -2.16 14.93
CA LYS A 270 14.91 -0.99 14.46
C LYS A 270 13.98 0.17 14.08
N PRO A 271 14.39 1.43 14.34
CA PRO A 271 13.64 2.58 13.88
C PRO A 271 13.67 2.67 12.35
N THR A 272 12.53 2.97 11.74
CA THR A 272 12.42 3.22 10.29
C THR A 272 13.41 4.29 9.84
N LEU A 273 14.10 4.07 8.72
CA LEU A 273 15.22 4.91 8.28
C LEU A 273 14.78 6.36 8.04
N THR A 274 13.63 6.53 7.39
CA THR A 274 13.13 7.84 6.99
C THR A 274 12.11 8.42 7.98
N GLY A 275 11.52 7.62 8.86
CA GLY A 275 10.43 8.07 9.74
C GLY A 275 9.20 8.58 8.98
N LEU A 276 9.00 8.16 7.74
CA LEU A 276 7.84 8.52 6.91
C LEU A 276 6.57 7.78 7.37
N ALA A 277 5.40 8.14 6.82
CA ALA A 277 4.18 7.36 6.99
C ALA A 277 4.39 5.91 6.51
N PHE A 278 3.64 4.97 7.08
CA PHE A 278 3.76 3.54 6.82
C PHE A 278 3.64 3.22 5.32
N GLU A 279 2.72 3.90 4.64
CA GLU A 279 2.40 3.79 3.22
C GLU A 279 3.54 4.20 2.28
N MET A 280 4.55 4.89 2.80
CA MET A 280 5.73 5.35 2.04
C MET A 280 7.01 4.55 2.35
N LEU A 281 6.94 3.64 3.33
CA LEU A 281 8.08 2.82 3.71
C LEU A 281 8.34 1.75 2.64
N PRO A 282 9.59 1.31 2.44
CA PRO A 282 9.91 0.17 1.58
C PRO A 282 9.29 -1.14 2.07
N VAL A 283 9.16 -2.14 1.18
CA VAL A 283 8.59 -3.46 1.52
C VAL A 283 9.29 -4.10 2.71
N SER A 284 10.61 -4.02 2.79
CA SER A 284 11.39 -4.59 3.90
C SER A 284 11.04 -3.95 5.24
N GLU A 285 10.95 -2.61 5.31
CA GLU A 285 10.57 -1.89 6.53
C GLU A 285 9.12 -2.17 6.94
N ARG A 286 8.21 -2.28 5.96
CA ARG A 286 6.82 -2.63 6.27
C ARG A 286 6.71 -4.06 6.78
N SER A 287 7.40 -5.02 6.14
CA SER A 287 7.39 -6.43 6.54
C SER A 287 7.82 -6.62 8.00
N MET A 288 8.91 -5.96 8.42
CA MET A 288 9.37 -6.00 9.82
C MET A 288 8.33 -5.44 10.80
N LEU A 289 7.66 -4.33 10.46
CA LEU A 289 6.61 -3.76 11.31
C LEU A 289 5.39 -4.69 11.39
N LEU A 290 4.98 -5.29 10.28
CA LEU A 290 3.82 -6.17 10.22
C LEU A 290 4.05 -7.48 10.97
N GLU A 291 5.27 -8.02 10.90
CA GLU A 291 5.71 -9.14 11.75
C GLU A 291 5.53 -8.83 13.24
N SER A 292 6.08 -7.71 13.73
CA SER A 292 5.92 -7.37 15.15
C SER A 292 4.48 -7.05 15.52
N VAL A 293 3.68 -6.48 14.62
CA VAL A 293 2.24 -6.27 14.87
C VAL A 293 1.52 -7.61 14.99
N TRP A 294 1.85 -8.58 14.14
CA TRP A 294 1.26 -9.92 14.21
C TRP A 294 1.55 -10.60 15.55
N GLN A 295 2.80 -10.52 16.02
CA GLN A 295 3.19 -11.05 17.33
C GLN A 295 2.35 -10.45 18.46
N ILE A 296 2.11 -9.13 18.42
CA ILE A 296 1.22 -8.46 19.39
C ILE A 296 -0.22 -8.94 19.27
N ILE A 297 -0.75 -9.09 18.05
CA ILE A 297 -2.12 -9.59 17.83
C ILE A 297 -2.27 -11.01 18.39
N GLN A 298 -1.26 -11.85 18.20
CA GLN A 298 -1.24 -13.25 18.65
C GLN A 298 -0.99 -13.42 20.15
N ALA A 299 -0.48 -12.40 20.83
CA ALA A 299 -0.43 -12.40 22.29
C ALA A 299 -1.84 -12.28 22.91
N GLU A 300 -2.85 -11.89 22.12
CA GLU A 300 -4.24 -11.72 22.53
C GLU A 300 -4.44 -10.64 23.62
N ALA A 301 -5.71 -10.39 23.96
CA ALA A 301 -6.12 -9.30 24.83
C ALA A 301 -5.57 -9.42 26.26
N ASP A 302 -5.57 -10.63 26.83
CA ASP A 302 -5.21 -10.86 28.23
C ASP A 302 -3.72 -10.66 28.47
N ARG A 303 -2.85 -11.26 27.63
CA ARG A 303 -1.40 -11.01 27.75
C ARG A 303 -1.04 -9.57 27.43
N TYR A 304 -1.80 -8.90 26.56
CA TYR A 304 -1.64 -7.46 26.34
C TYR A 304 -1.92 -6.66 27.60
N LEU A 305 -3.00 -6.97 28.32
CA LEU A 305 -3.32 -6.33 29.60
C LEU A 305 -2.21 -6.58 30.64
N ASP A 306 -1.79 -7.84 30.80
CA ASP A 306 -0.72 -8.22 31.73
C ASP A 306 0.58 -7.47 31.42
N ALA A 307 0.97 -7.41 30.13
CA ALA A 307 2.17 -6.70 29.70
C ALA A 307 2.09 -5.19 29.99
N VAL A 308 0.92 -4.58 29.82
CA VAL A 308 0.71 -3.16 30.14
C VAL A 308 0.79 -2.91 31.65
N SER A 309 0.20 -3.78 32.45
CA SER A 309 0.18 -3.66 33.92
C SER A 309 1.57 -3.90 34.53
N CYS A 310 2.27 -4.97 34.14
CA CYS A 310 3.60 -5.30 34.64
C CYS A 310 4.69 -4.30 34.22
N SER A 311 4.49 -3.57 33.12
CA SER A 311 5.43 -2.53 32.67
C SER A 311 5.16 -1.14 33.26
N PHE A 312 4.13 -1.00 34.10
CA PHE A 312 3.74 0.25 34.77
C PHE A 312 3.65 1.44 33.79
N LEU A 313 2.99 1.22 32.64
CA LEU A 313 2.80 2.23 31.62
C LEU A 313 1.66 3.20 31.97
N ALA A 314 1.89 4.49 31.78
CA ALA A 314 0.82 5.49 31.83
C ALA A 314 -0.05 5.43 30.56
N LYS A 315 -1.34 5.80 30.63
CA LYS A 315 -2.24 5.86 29.46
C LYS A 315 -1.68 6.72 28.31
N SER A 316 -0.96 7.81 28.63
CA SER A 316 -0.26 8.67 27.66
C SER A 316 0.91 7.99 26.93
N SER A 317 1.34 6.82 27.41
CA SER A 317 2.34 5.98 26.75
C SER A 317 1.73 5.19 25.59
N LEU A 318 0.46 4.80 25.70
CA LEU A 318 -0.27 4.01 24.72
C LEU A 318 -0.88 4.88 23.61
N GLY A 319 -1.37 6.08 23.92
CA GLY A 319 -1.99 6.97 22.93
C GLY A 319 -1.49 8.42 22.99
N ASN A 320 -1.84 9.21 21.97
CA ASN A 320 -1.69 10.66 21.99
C ASN A 320 -2.83 11.34 21.20
N GLY A 321 -2.94 12.67 21.24
CA GLY A 321 -4.04 13.38 20.58
C GLY A 321 -4.15 13.18 19.05
N ARG A 322 -3.08 12.72 18.37
CA ARG A 322 -3.13 12.37 16.93
C ARG A 322 -3.43 10.89 16.67
N HIS A 323 -3.20 10.04 17.66
CA HIS A 323 -3.42 8.60 17.61
C HIS A 323 -4.09 8.17 18.92
N PRO A 324 -5.42 8.32 19.02
CA PRO A 324 -6.15 7.90 20.20
C PRO A 324 -5.99 6.39 20.42
N VAL A 325 -6.18 5.97 21.66
CA VAL A 325 -6.22 4.54 22.00
C VAL A 325 -7.51 3.96 21.40
N PRO A 326 -7.46 2.86 20.63
CA PRO A 326 -8.64 2.21 20.10
C PRO A 326 -9.61 1.80 21.21
N SER A 327 -10.91 1.89 20.97
CA SER A 327 -11.96 1.56 21.94
C SER A 327 -11.83 0.13 22.50
N CYS A 328 -11.42 -0.84 21.69
CA CYS A 328 -11.15 -2.20 22.15
C CYS A 328 -10.01 -2.26 23.18
N ILE A 329 -8.92 -1.51 22.96
CA ILE A 329 -7.82 -1.40 23.93
C ILE A 329 -8.25 -0.60 25.16
N GLU A 330 -9.05 0.46 25.00
CA GLU A 330 -9.58 1.20 26.15
C GLU A 330 -10.44 0.30 27.03
N ARG A 331 -11.30 -0.55 26.46
CA ARG A 331 -12.11 -1.53 27.22
C ARG A 331 -11.25 -2.52 28.01
N ILE A 332 -10.20 -3.06 27.40
CA ILE A 332 -9.27 -3.98 28.07
C ILE A 332 -8.53 -3.26 29.21
N CYS A 333 -8.03 -2.06 28.94
CA CYS A 333 -7.15 -1.35 29.85
C CYS A 333 -7.89 -0.55 30.95
N HIS A 334 -9.20 -0.34 30.85
CA HIS A 334 -9.99 0.42 31.83
C HIS A 334 -9.97 -0.21 33.24
N ALA A 335 -9.64 -1.50 33.34
CA ALA A 335 -9.54 -2.24 34.61
C ALA A 335 -8.13 -2.21 35.26
N GLY A 336 -7.08 -1.78 34.56
CA GLY A 336 -5.69 -2.02 35.01
C GLY A 336 -4.66 -0.90 34.77
N LEU A 337 -5.04 0.23 34.17
CA LEU A 337 -4.10 1.34 33.94
C LEU A 337 -3.96 2.28 35.14
N ASN A 338 -2.73 2.55 35.55
CA ASN A 338 -2.43 3.58 36.53
C ASN A 338 -2.93 4.96 36.04
N PRO A 339 -3.65 5.73 36.87
CA PRO A 339 -3.99 7.11 36.57
C PRO A 339 -2.69 7.86 36.26
N GLY A 340 -2.54 8.33 35.02
CA GLY A 340 -1.33 9.04 34.63
C GLY A 340 -1.16 10.27 35.50
N VAL A 341 -0.05 10.39 36.22
CA VAL A 341 0.31 11.64 36.89
C VAL A 341 0.46 12.71 35.81
N HIS A 342 -0.44 13.69 35.80
CA HIS A 342 -0.32 14.88 34.97
C HIS A 342 0.90 15.67 35.43
N HIS A 343 2.09 15.33 34.93
CA HIS A 343 3.24 16.19 35.10
C HIS A 343 2.97 17.51 34.37
N ARG A 344 2.80 18.58 35.14
CA ARG A 344 2.76 19.96 34.66
C ARG A 344 3.97 20.13 33.75
N ARG A 345 3.73 20.29 32.44
CA ARG A 345 4.77 20.36 31.42
C ARG A 345 5.68 21.54 31.80
N LYS A 346 6.85 21.28 32.41
CA LYS A 346 7.82 22.33 32.74
C LYS A 346 8.03 23.15 31.47
N LYS A 347 7.85 24.48 31.54
CA LYS A 347 8.15 25.40 30.44
C LYS A 347 9.54 25.02 29.94
N ARG A 348 9.60 24.42 28.76
CA ARG A 348 10.85 23.96 28.17
C ARG A 348 11.59 25.24 27.79
N VAL A 349 12.57 25.65 28.58
CA VAL A 349 13.52 26.68 28.18
C VAL A 349 14.07 26.21 26.83
N VAL A 350 13.85 27.01 25.78
CA VAL A 350 14.28 26.69 24.42
C VAL A 350 15.79 26.90 24.35
N ILE A 351 16.53 26.00 24.98
CA ILE A 351 17.95 25.85 24.71
C ILE A 351 18.01 25.18 23.35
N ARG A 352 18.64 25.85 22.37
CA ARG A 352 18.91 25.30 21.03
C ARG A 352 19.83 24.08 21.18
N LYS A 353 19.26 22.92 21.51
CA LYS A 353 20.00 21.65 21.53
C LYS A 353 20.21 21.19 20.10
N ASN A 354 21.43 20.76 19.81
CA ASN A 354 21.78 20.11 18.56
C ASN A 354 20.88 18.89 18.32
N ARG A 355 20.54 18.64 17.06
CA ARG A 355 19.70 17.49 16.67
C ARG A 355 20.43 16.19 16.99
N SER A 356 19.69 15.17 17.42
CA SER A 356 20.29 13.85 17.67
C SER A 356 20.86 13.25 16.37
N LYS A 357 21.88 12.39 16.47
CA LYS A 357 22.45 11.65 15.33
C LYS A 357 21.38 10.99 14.47
N GLN A 358 20.40 10.35 15.12
CA GLN A 358 19.27 9.71 14.45
C GLN A 358 18.38 10.71 13.69
N ALA A 359 18.14 11.90 14.24
CA ALA A 359 17.37 12.94 13.56
C ALA A 359 18.11 13.47 12.32
N VAL A 360 19.44 13.63 12.39
CA VAL A 360 20.28 14.02 11.25
C VAL A 360 20.27 12.94 10.16
N LEU A 361 20.46 11.67 10.52
CA LEU A 361 20.40 10.54 9.58
C LEU A 361 19.04 10.45 8.87
N ARG A 362 17.92 10.65 9.59
CA ARG A 362 16.57 10.71 9.01
C ARG A 362 16.44 11.84 7.99
N MET A 363 16.97 13.02 8.31
CA MET A 363 16.94 14.15 7.38
C MET A 363 17.75 13.86 6.13
N TRP A 364 18.94 13.29 6.28
CA TRP A 364 19.79 12.89 5.17
C TRP A 364 19.09 11.87 4.27
N ALA A 365 18.53 10.81 4.84
CA ALA A 365 17.77 9.80 4.10
C ALA A 365 16.56 10.40 3.36
N ARG A 366 15.85 11.35 3.98
CA ARG A 366 14.75 12.09 3.33
C ARG A 366 15.25 12.99 2.19
N LEU A 367 16.40 13.62 2.35
CA LEU A 367 17.01 14.45 1.31
C LEU A 367 17.41 13.60 0.12
N GLN A 368 18.13 12.49 0.34
CA GLN A 368 18.49 11.53 -0.71
C GLN A 368 17.26 11.01 -1.46
N ARG A 369 16.17 10.73 -0.74
CA ARG A 369 14.89 10.36 -1.38
C ARG A 369 14.35 11.47 -2.27
N LYS A 370 14.39 12.74 -1.84
CA LYS A 370 13.88 13.87 -2.63
C LYS A 370 14.75 14.20 -3.85
N THR A 371 16.07 14.02 -3.75
CA THR A 371 16.99 14.29 -4.86
C THR A 371 16.76 13.33 -6.02
N GLN A 372 16.42 12.05 -5.76
CA GLN A 372 16.04 11.07 -6.79
C GLN A 372 14.85 11.51 -7.67
N VAL A 373 13.96 12.37 -7.16
CA VAL A 373 12.80 12.92 -7.90
C VAL A 373 13.17 14.23 -8.61
N SER A 374 14.24 14.89 -8.18
CA SER A 374 14.60 16.24 -8.62
C SER A 374 15.72 16.26 -9.66
N THR A 375 16.46 15.16 -9.83
CA THR A 375 17.44 15.00 -10.92
C THR A 375 16.71 14.85 -12.26
N LYS A 376 17.23 15.60 -13.25
CA LYS A 376 16.59 16.11 -14.50
C LYS A 376 15.62 15.15 -15.16
#